data_AF-A0A7S2AFF2-F1
#
_entry.id   AF-A0A7S2AFF2-F1
#
_cell.length_a   1.000
_cell.length_b   1.000
_cell.length_c   1.000
_cell.angle_alpha   90.00
_cell.angle_beta   90.00
_cell.angle_gamma   90.00
#
_symmetry.space_group_name_H-M   'P 1'
#
loop_
_entity.id
_entity.type
_entity.pdbx_description
1 polymer ?
#
loop_
_entity_poly.entity_id
_entity_poly.type
_entity_poly.pdbx_seq_one_letter_code
_entity_poly.pdbx_strand_id
1 'polypeptide(L)'
;LYLNQGGAEGGGCDSCAGIVHDLDFAFNVVFCADLAVRAWAFPMPWRFLRHPSNAIDLMSVLPFIVNVVAALPRRVPDLSFLKWLSAYEAVLRLLKLSRYFWGWQLLFHAISDSAKALAIPLFFLLLIVMLGSCMLYVFEMVELDSQGAAEDELSSARSWGSGPVSIRNLPDAVHFSIVCILSMSTGPFYGMQAESVAGRATVCALMAFGMTFM
;
A
#
# COMPACT_ATOMS: atom_id res chain seq x y z
N LEU A 1 39.58 21.14 -14.08
CA LEU A 1 39.59 20.36 -15.33
C LEU A 1 38.24 19.66 -15.40
N TYR A 2 37.16 20.38 -15.72
CA TYR A 2 36.64 20.58 -17.08
C TYR A 2 36.74 19.33 -17.95
N LEU A 3 35.58 18.72 -18.19
CA LEU A 3 35.00 18.24 -19.46
C LEU A 3 33.94 17.20 -19.05
N ASN A 4 32.65 17.40 -19.29
CA ASN A 4 32.13 17.43 -20.65
C ASN A 4 30.71 18.04 -20.66
N GLN A 5 30.55 19.17 -21.35
CA GLN A 5 29.27 19.58 -21.90
C GLN A 5 29.11 18.90 -23.27
N GLY A 6 27.98 18.23 -23.43
CA GLY A 6 27.40 17.78 -24.69
C GLY A 6 26.18 16.97 -24.30
N GLY A 7 24.94 17.37 -24.57
CA GLY A 7 24.43 18.26 -25.60
C GLY A 7 23.17 17.58 -26.14
N ALA A 8 22.08 18.35 -26.20
CA ALA A 8 20.78 18.05 -26.81
C ALA A 8 19.68 17.44 -25.91
N GLU A 9 18.54 18.15 -25.97
CA GLU A 9 17.16 17.81 -25.57
C GLU A 9 16.74 18.08 -24.12
N GLY A 10 16.07 19.23 -23.89
CA GLY A 10 15.36 19.49 -22.64
C GLY A 10 14.91 20.91 -22.30
N GLY A 11 15.11 21.92 -23.17
CA GLY A 11 14.84 23.34 -22.84
C GLY A 11 13.40 23.75 -22.48
N GLY A 12 12.44 22.82 -22.54
CA GLY A 12 11.07 23.03 -22.04
C GLY A 12 10.82 22.51 -20.61
N CYS A 13 11.65 21.59 -20.12
CA CYS A 13 11.41 20.89 -18.84
C CYS A 13 11.91 21.68 -17.63
N ASP A 14 13.03 22.42 -17.76
CA ASP A 14 13.60 23.20 -16.67
C ASP A 14 12.74 24.42 -16.29
N SER A 15 12.07 25.03 -17.28
CA SER A 15 11.14 26.14 -17.06
C SER A 15 9.84 25.66 -16.39
N CYS A 16 9.28 24.54 -16.85
CA CYS A 16 8.12 23.91 -16.21
C CYS A 16 8.43 23.45 -14.78
N ALA A 17 9.61 22.86 -14.55
CA ALA A 17 10.04 22.43 -13.21
C ALA A 17 10.19 23.61 -12.25
N GLY A 18 10.76 24.74 -12.71
CA GLY A 18 10.84 25.98 -11.91
C GLY A 18 9.48 26.54 -11.55
N ILE A 19 8.55 26.62 -12.52
CA ILE A 19 7.19 27.11 -12.30
C ILE A 19 6.43 26.23 -11.30
N VAL A 20 6.55 24.91 -11.42
CA VAL A 20 5.90 23.96 -10.50
C VAL A 20 6.45 24.15 -9.09
N HIS A 21 7.77 24.28 -8.95
CA HIS A 21 8.42 24.47 -7.65
C HIS A 21 8.01 25.79 -6.98
N ASP A 22 7.97 26.89 -7.73
CA ASP A 22 7.56 28.21 -7.21
C ASP A 22 6.08 28.22 -6.81
N LEU A 23 5.24 27.54 -7.58
CA LEU A 23 3.81 27.39 -7.32
C LEU A 23 3.57 26.51 -6.08
N ASP A 24 4.30 25.41 -5.92
CA ASP A 24 4.29 24.57 -4.72
C ASP A 24 4.70 25.35 -3.48
N PHE A 25 5.76 26.17 -3.58
CA PHE A 25 6.20 27.03 -2.49
C PHE A 25 5.13 28.05 -2.11
N ALA A 26 4.50 28.70 -3.09
CA ALA A 26 3.42 29.66 -2.86
C ALA A 26 2.22 29.02 -2.15
N PHE A 27 1.78 27.84 -2.59
CA PHE A 27 0.70 27.10 -1.94
C PHE A 27 1.06 26.73 -0.50
N ASN A 28 2.29 26.27 -0.25
CA ASN A 28 2.76 25.94 1.10
C ASN A 28 2.75 27.15 2.03
N VAL A 29 3.17 28.32 1.55
CA VAL A 29 3.14 29.57 2.33
C VAL A 29 1.70 29.98 2.67
N VAL A 30 0.78 29.93 1.71
CA VAL A 30 -0.64 30.23 1.93
C VAL A 30 -1.25 29.26 2.96
N PHE A 31 -0.94 27.97 2.88
CA PHE A 31 -1.40 26.99 3.85
C PHE A 31 -0.81 27.19 5.25
N CYS A 32 0.45 27.60 5.35
CA CYS A 32 1.06 27.97 6.63
C CYS A 32 0.38 29.19 7.24
N ALA A 33 0.13 30.23 6.44
CA ALA A 33 -0.52 31.46 6.87
C ALA A 33 -1.95 31.20 7.34
N ASP A 34 -2.72 30.41 6.59
CA ASP A 34 -4.07 30.00 6.95
C ASP A 34 -4.11 29.22 8.28
N LEU A 35 -3.17 28.28 8.49
CA LEU A 35 -3.03 27.55 9.75
C LEU A 35 -2.66 28.49 10.91
N ALA A 36 -1.74 29.42 10.69
CA ALA A 36 -1.29 30.37 11.70
C ALA A 36 -2.42 31.33 12.13
N VAL A 37 -3.20 31.84 11.18
CA VAL A 37 -4.36 32.69 11.45
C VAL A 37 -5.42 31.93 12.25
N ARG A 38 -5.73 30.68 11.89
CA ARG A 38 -6.66 29.83 12.66
C ARG A 38 -6.14 29.55 14.06
N ALA A 39 -4.85 29.25 14.21
CA ALA A 39 -4.23 29.00 15.51
C ALA A 39 -4.25 30.26 16.40
N TRP A 40 -4.05 31.44 15.82
CA TRP A 40 -4.10 32.72 16.54
C TRP A 40 -5.51 33.15 16.95
N ALA A 41 -6.52 32.83 16.13
CA ALA A 41 -7.92 33.10 16.43
C ALA A 41 -8.49 32.20 17.54
N PHE A 42 -7.84 31.07 17.87
CA PHE A 42 -8.29 30.17 18.94
C PHE A 42 -7.60 30.50 20.29
N PRO A 43 -8.36 30.63 21.39
CA PRO A 43 -7.82 31.04 22.70
C PRO A 43 -6.96 29.97 23.39
N MET A 44 -7.00 28.71 22.95
CA MET A 44 -6.17 27.61 23.51
C MET A 44 -5.63 26.69 22.39
N PRO A 45 -4.34 26.81 22.01
CA PRO A 45 -3.77 26.06 20.89
C PRO A 45 -3.71 24.53 21.13
N TRP A 46 -3.58 24.10 22.38
CA TRP A 46 -3.53 22.68 22.74
C TRP A 46 -4.85 21.93 22.49
N ARG A 47 -5.98 22.60 22.72
CA ARG A 47 -7.31 22.02 22.46
C ARG A 47 -7.63 22.05 20.96
N PHE A 48 -7.05 23.01 20.23
CA PHE A 48 -7.12 23.10 18.78
C PHE A 48 -6.38 21.94 18.10
N LEU A 49 -5.19 21.56 18.56
CA LEU A 49 -4.38 20.48 17.98
C LEU A 49 -5.02 19.08 18.13
N ARG A 50 -5.85 18.88 19.15
CA ARG A 50 -6.49 17.58 19.42
C ARG A 50 -7.70 17.30 18.52
N HIS A 51 -8.18 18.30 17.78
CA HIS A 51 -9.31 18.12 16.87
C HIS A 51 -8.82 17.45 15.57
N PRO A 52 -9.47 16.37 15.10
CA PRO A 52 -9.00 15.59 13.93
C PRO A 52 -8.86 16.44 12.67
N SER A 53 -9.74 17.43 12.48
CA SER A 53 -9.68 18.35 11.36
C SER A 53 -8.42 19.24 11.36
N ASN A 54 -7.88 19.54 12.54
CA ASN A 54 -6.73 20.44 12.71
C ASN A 54 -5.42 19.64 12.73
N ALA A 55 -5.47 18.38 13.16
CA ALA A 55 -4.36 17.45 13.00
C ALA A 55 -4.00 17.24 11.51
N ILE A 56 -5.01 17.16 10.63
CA ILE A 56 -4.81 17.07 9.18
C ILE A 56 -4.19 18.37 8.63
N ASP A 57 -4.64 19.54 9.09
CA ASP A 57 -4.04 20.81 8.68
C ASP A 57 -2.58 20.93 9.11
N LEU A 58 -2.25 20.49 10.33
CA LEU A 58 -0.87 20.44 10.82
C LEU A 58 0.00 19.49 9.98
N MET A 59 -0.49 18.30 9.67
CA MET A 59 0.23 17.33 8.83
C MET A 59 0.52 17.87 7.43
N SER A 60 -0.38 18.69 6.86
CA SER A 60 -0.15 19.30 5.54
C SER A 60 0.96 20.37 5.53
N VAL A 61 1.20 21.03 6.67
CA VAL A 61 2.21 22.10 6.81
C VAL A 61 3.55 21.55 7.33
N LEU A 62 3.53 20.38 7.95
CA LEU A 62 4.71 19.71 8.49
C LEU A 62 5.89 19.56 7.50
N PRO A 63 5.70 19.12 6.23
CA PRO A 63 6.83 19.01 5.28
C PRO A 63 7.50 20.35 5.00
N PHE A 64 6.74 21.45 4.95
CA PHE A 64 7.30 22.79 4.79
C PHE A 64 8.13 23.20 6.02
N ILE A 65 7.62 22.96 7.23
CA ILE A 65 8.36 23.24 8.48
C ILE A 65 9.67 22.45 8.50
N VAL A 66 9.64 21.17 8.11
CA VAL A 66 10.84 20.33 8.03
C VAL A 66 11.86 20.89 7.04
N ASN A 67 11.43 21.27 5.84
CA ASN A 67 12.33 21.82 4.81
C ASN A 67 12.98 23.13 5.25
N VAL A 68 12.22 24.02 5.90
CA VAL A 68 12.74 25.29 6.44
C VAL A 68 13.72 25.04 7.59
N VAL A 69 13.42 24.09 8.49
CA VAL A 69 14.31 23.74 9.61
C VAL A 69 15.58 23.04 9.12
N ALA A 70 15.49 22.19 8.10
CA ALA A 70 16.63 21.53 7.48
C ALA A 70 17.55 22.51 6.72
N ALA A 71 17.01 23.60 6.20
CA ALA A 71 17.77 24.67 5.55
C ALA A 71 18.51 25.60 6.53
N LEU A 72 18.21 25.54 7.85
CA LEU A 72 18.90 26.34 8.84
C LEU A 72 20.32 25.77 9.10
N PRO A 73 21.38 26.60 9.09
CA PRO A 73 22.77 26.15 9.23
C PRO A 73 23.14 25.64 10.64
N ARG A 74 22.16 25.50 11.55
CA ARG A 74 22.39 24.93 12.88
C ARG A 74 22.35 23.42 12.79
N ARG A 75 23.39 22.78 13.32
CA ARG A 75 23.66 21.33 13.35
C ARG A 75 22.52 20.56 14.04
N VAL A 76 21.43 20.33 13.33
CA VAL A 76 20.31 19.50 13.79
C VAL A 76 20.66 18.03 13.56
N PRO A 77 20.39 17.14 14.54
CA PRO A 77 20.70 15.72 14.42
C PRO A 77 19.81 15.05 13.35
N ASP A 78 20.28 13.90 12.89
CA ASP A 78 19.77 13.05 11.80
C ASP A 78 18.27 13.23 11.45
N LEU A 79 17.99 14.06 10.44
CA LEU A 79 16.63 14.28 9.89
C LEU A 79 16.19 13.18 8.92
N SER A 80 16.85 12.02 8.89
CA SER A 80 16.52 10.92 7.97
C SER A 80 15.04 10.51 8.04
N PHE A 81 14.45 10.48 9.25
CA PHE A 81 13.02 10.22 9.42
C PHE A 81 12.13 11.32 8.81
N LEU A 82 12.50 12.58 8.99
CA LEU A 82 11.73 13.72 8.49
C LEU A 82 11.83 13.86 6.96
N LYS A 83 12.96 13.45 6.38
CA LYS A 83 13.18 13.37 4.93
C LYS A 83 12.43 12.20 4.28
N TRP A 84 12.27 11.08 4.99
CA TRP A 84 11.35 10.02 4.56
C TRP A 84 9.89 10.50 4.59
N LEU A 85 9.52 11.26 5.62
CA LEU A 85 8.17 11.80 5.76
C LEU A 85 7.83 12.85 4.69
N SER A 86 8.79 13.66 4.24
CA SER A 86 8.57 14.65 3.18
C SER A 86 8.24 14.00 1.82
N ALA A 87 8.65 12.76 1.58
CA ALA A 87 8.29 12.03 0.35
C ALA A 87 6.77 11.77 0.22
N TYR A 88 6.05 11.77 1.34
CA TYR A 88 4.60 11.58 1.37
C TYR A 88 3.81 12.90 1.32
N GLU A 89 4.46 14.05 1.11
CA GLU A 89 3.80 15.36 1.12
C GLU A 89 2.62 15.46 0.14
N ALA A 90 2.72 14.82 -1.03
CA ALA A 90 1.66 14.79 -2.03
C ALA A 90 0.40 14.09 -1.49
N VAL A 91 0.57 12.99 -0.78
CA VAL A 91 -0.52 12.26 -0.12
C VAL A 91 -1.10 13.10 1.02
N LEU A 92 -0.25 13.80 1.79
CA LEU A 92 -0.68 14.68 2.88
C LEU A 92 -1.52 15.87 2.38
N ARG A 93 -1.19 16.46 1.21
CA ARG A 93 -2.00 17.50 0.56
C ARG A 93 -3.32 16.94 0.02
N LEU A 94 -3.35 15.70 -0.50
CA LEU A 94 -4.57 15.01 -0.91
C LEU A 94 -5.51 14.71 0.28
N LEU A 95 -4.96 14.43 1.46
CA LEU A 95 -5.76 14.27 2.68
C LEU A 95 -6.46 15.57 3.11
N LYS A 96 -6.00 16.75 2.68
CA LYS A 96 -6.72 18.02 2.90
C LYS A 96 -8.04 18.06 2.13
N LEU A 97 -8.13 17.38 0.98
CA LEU A 97 -9.40 17.20 0.24
C LEU A 97 -10.39 16.35 1.04
N SER A 98 -9.91 15.38 1.83
CA SER A 98 -10.79 14.51 2.63
C SER A 98 -11.68 15.29 3.60
N ARG A 99 -11.22 16.46 4.08
CA ARG A 99 -12.00 17.32 4.98
C ARG A 99 -13.24 17.93 4.31
N TYR A 100 -13.19 18.17 3.00
CA TYR A 100 -14.28 18.79 2.25
C TYR A 100 -15.33 17.77 1.83
N PHE A 101 -14.96 16.50 1.79
CA PHE A 101 -15.88 15.42 1.53
C PHE A 101 -16.50 14.93 2.84
N TRP A 102 -17.70 15.42 3.16
CA TRP A 102 -18.59 14.79 4.14
C TRP A 102 -18.77 13.28 3.90
N GLY A 103 -18.51 12.82 2.68
CA GLY A 103 -18.46 11.41 2.30
C GLY A 103 -17.53 10.55 3.18
N TRP A 104 -16.40 11.04 3.68
CA TRP A 104 -15.52 10.22 4.54
C TRP A 104 -16.15 9.92 5.90
N GLN A 105 -16.78 10.91 6.53
CA GLN A 105 -17.45 10.71 7.81
C GLN A 105 -18.66 9.81 7.66
N LEU A 106 -19.43 9.99 6.58
CA LEU A 106 -20.55 9.11 6.25
C LEU A 106 -20.08 7.68 5.98
N LEU A 107 -18.98 7.51 5.23
CA LEU A 107 -18.37 6.22 4.98
C LEU A 107 -17.89 5.56 6.28
N PHE A 108 -17.22 6.28 7.16
CA PHE A 108 -16.80 5.74 8.46
C PHE A 108 -17.99 5.36 9.33
N HIS A 109 -19.05 6.17 9.36
CA HIS A 109 -20.27 5.83 10.11
C HIS A 109 -20.95 4.59 9.53
N ALA A 110 -21.09 4.52 8.20
CA ALA A 110 -21.68 3.38 7.51
C ALA A 110 -20.84 2.11 7.70
N ILE A 111 -19.51 2.20 7.59
CA ILE A 111 -18.59 1.09 7.86
C ILE A 111 -18.70 0.66 9.31
N SER A 112 -18.71 1.58 10.28
CA SER A 112 -18.79 1.23 11.70
C SER A 112 -20.12 0.57 12.06
N ASP A 113 -21.21 0.99 11.43
CA ASP A 113 -22.52 0.38 11.63
C ASP A 113 -22.57 -1.01 10.99
N SER A 114 -22.07 -1.12 9.75
CA SER A 114 -22.01 -2.37 8.99
C SER A 114 -20.95 -3.35 9.53
N ALA A 115 -19.93 -2.87 10.25
CA ALA A 115 -18.84 -3.69 10.78
C ALA A 115 -19.34 -4.70 11.82
N LYS A 116 -20.35 -4.33 12.62
CA LYS A 116 -20.99 -5.26 13.57
C LYS A 116 -21.64 -6.43 12.84
N ALA A 117 -22.28 -6.15 11.71
CA ALA A 117 -22.89 -7.18 10.86
C ALA A 117 -21.84 -7.98 10.06
N LEU A 118 -20.73 -7.36 9.67
CA LEU A 118 -19.65 -7.98 8.90
C LEU A 118 -18.68 -8.83 9.74
N ALA A 119 -18.60 -8.58 11.06
CA ALA A 119 -17.63 -9.24 11.94
C ALA A 119 -17.76 -10.77 11.97
N ILE A 120 -18.99 -11.29 12.11
CA ILE A 120 -19.26 -12.74 12.15
C ILE A 120 -18.95 -13.39 10.78
N PRO A 121 -19.46 -12.86 9.64
CA PRO A 121 -19.06 -13.30 8.32
C PRO A 121 -17.52 -13.35 8.15
N LEU A 122 -16.82 -12.26 8.47
CA LEU A 122 -15.37 -12.15 8.27
C LEU A 122 -14.60 -13.22 9.06
N PHE A 123 -15.06 -13.54 10.27
CA PHE A 123 -14.49 -14.62 11.08
C PHE A 123 -14.60 -15.98 10.38
N PHE A 124 -15.78 -16.33 9.85
CA PHE A 124 -15.95 -17.57 9.10
C PHE A 124 -15.15 -17.59 7.80
N LEU A 125 -15.07 -16.45 7.10
CA LEU A 125 -14.24 -16.31 5.91
C LEU A 125 -12.77 -16.61 6.23
N LEU A 126 -12.23 -16.02 7.31
CA LEU A 126 -10.86 -16.29 7.75
C LEU A 126 -10.62 -17.75 8.09
N LEU A 127 -11.57 -18.42 8.74
CA LEU A 127 -11.46 -19.87 8.99
C LEU A 127 -11.38 -20.68 7.69
N ILE A 128 -12.19 -20.32 6.69
CA ILE A 128 -12.20 -21.01 5.39
C ILE A 128 -10.92 -20.74 4.61
N VAL A 129 -10.39 -19.50 4.64
CA VAL A 129 -9.06 -19.18 4.11
C VAL A 129 -8.02 -20.09 4.77
N MET A 130 -7.93 -20.09 6.10
CA MET A 130 -6.89 -20.83 6.83
C MET A 130 -6.99 -22.34 6.60
N LEU A 131 -8.20 -22.91 6.66
CA LEU A 131 -8.42 -24.33 6.40
C LEU A 131 -8.13 -24.70 4.94
N GLY A 132 -8.59 -23.87 3.99
CA GLY A 132 -8.32 -24.03 2.57
C GLY A 132 -6.83 -23.99 2.25
N SER A 133 -6.09 -23.07 2.87
CA SER A 133 -4.64 -22.96 2.73
C SER A 133 -3.90 -24.17 3.28
N CYS A 134 -4.31 -24.68 4.45
CA CYS A 134 -3.75 -25.91 5.00
C CYS A 134 -3.99 -27.11 4.08
N MET A 135 -5.22 -27.27 3.57
CA MET A 135 -5.55 -28.36 2.63
C MET A 135 -4.76 -28.24 1.33
N LEU A 136 -4.71 -27.03 0.76
CA LEU A 136 -3.94 -26.76 -0.45
C LEU A 136 -2.45 -27.08 -0.26
N TYR A 137 -1.86 -26.62 0.85
CA TYR A 137 -0.47 -26.93 1.20
C TYR A 137 -0.22 -28.43 1.32
N VAL A 138 -1.09 -29.16 2.03
CA VAL A 138 -0.94 -30.61 2.21
C VAL A 138 -1.08 -31.36 0.88
N PHE A 139 -2.03 -30.98 0.03
CA PHE A 139 -2.21 -31.63 -1.27
C PHE A 139 -1.05 -31.41 -2.22
N GLU A 140 -0.51 -30.19 -2.28
CA GLU A 140 0.69 -29.91 -3.08
C GLU A 140 1.91 -30.66 -2.51
N MET A 141 2.05 -30.77 -1.19
CA MET A 141 3.15 -31.54 -0.57
C MET A 141 3.08 -33.04 -0.87
N VAL A 142 1.88 -33.63 -0.82
CA VAL A 142 1.68 -35.06 -1.15
C VAL A 142 1.97 -35.33 -2.63
N GLU A 143 1.56 -34.42 -3.52
CA GLU A 143 1.86 -34.53 -4.95
C GLU A 143 3.38 -34.46 -5.20
N LEU A 144 4.08 -33.52 -4.55
CA LEU A 144 5.54 -33.40 -4.64
C LEU A 144 6.27 -34.64 -4.14
N ASP A 145 5.84 -35.23 -3.01
CA ASP A 145 6.42 -36.48 -2.48
C ASP A 145 6.22 -37.65 -3.47
N SER A 146 5.06 -37.72 -4.13
CA SER A 146 4.79 -38.74 -5.15
C SER A 146 5.61 -38.56 -6.43
N GLN A 147 5.95 -37.32 -6.80
CA GLN A 147 6.76 -36.99 -7.98
C GLN A 147 8.27 -37.04 -7.71
N GLY A 148 8.69 -37.12 -6.43
CA GLY A 148 10.08 -37.27 -5.98
C GLY A 148 10.81 -38.51 -6.53
N ALA A 149 10.10 -39.46 -7.13
CA ALA A 149 10.67 -40.61 -7.82
C ALA A 149 11.01 -40.36 -9.32
N ALA A 150 10.68 -39.17 -9.85
CA ALA A 150 10.85 -38.79 -11.28
C ALA A 150 11.70 -37.52 -11.49
N GLU A 151 12.56 -37.17 -10.51
CA GLU A 151 13.23 -35.86 -10.40
C GLU A 151 14.36 -35.57 -11.41
N ASP A 152 14.83 -36.55 -12.19
CA ASP A 152 16.04 -36.38 -13.00
C ASP A 152 15.83 -35.58 -14.30
N GLU A 153 14.62 -35.54 -14.89
CA GLU A 153 14.39 -34.81 -16.16
C GLU A 153 13.77 -33.41 -15.98
N LEU A 154 12.94 -33.19 -14.95
CA LEU A 154 12.20 -31.93 -14.76
C LEU A 154 13.06 -30.78 -14.20
N SER A 155 14.17 -31.11 -13.54
CA SER A 155 15.05 -30.16 -12.84
C SER A 155 15.80 -29.24 -13.82
N SER A 156 16.13 -29.71 -15.02
CA SER A 156 16.82 -28.92 -16.06
C SER A 156 15.90 -27.90 -16.74
N ALA A 157 14.58 -28.17 -16.81
CA ALA A 157 13.60 -27.22 -17.34
C ALA A 157 13.21 -26.12 -16.33
N ARG A 158 13.15 -26.45 -15.03
CA ARG A 158 12.92 -25.45 -13.96
C ARG A 158 14.08 -24.48 -13.79
N SER A 159 15.31 -24.88 -14.13
CA SER A 159 16.51 -24.03 -14.04
C SER A 159 16.46 -22.77 -14.91
N TRP A 160 15.65 -22.75 -15.97
CA TRP A 160 15.47 -21.60 -16.85
C TRP A 160 14.33 -20.65 -16.42
N GLY A 161 13.86 -20.73 -15.16
CA GLY A 161 12.88 -19.78 -14.60
C GLY A 161 11.48 -19.81 -15.23
N SER A 162 11.22 -20.76 -16.13
CA SER A 162 9.99 -20.84 -16.94
C SER A 162 8.96 -21.87 -16.42
N GLY A 163 9.18 -22.45 -15.24
CA GLY A 163 8.27 -23.42 -14.63
C GLY A 163 7.26 -22.77 -13.67
N PRO A 164 6.03 -23.32 -13.52
CA PRO A 164 5.07 -22.84 -12.52
C PRO A 164 5.67 -22.93 -11.12
N VAL A 165 5.48 -21.87 -10.33
CA VAL A 165 5.96 -21.78 -8.96
C VAL A 165 4.93 -22.47 -8.06
N SER A 166 5.18 -23.75 -7.73
CA SER A 166 4.33 -24.50 -6.80
C SER A 166 4.50 -23.99 -5.36
N ILE A 167 3.44 -24.14 -4.57
CA ILE A 167 3.30 -23.63 -3.22
C ILE A 167 4.18 -24.46 -2.27
N ARG A 168 5.26 -23.86 -1.74
CA ARG A 168 6.23 -24.56 -0.88
C ARG A 168 6.09 -24.23 0.60
N ASN A 169 5.54 -23.07 0.94
CA ASN A 169 5.41 -22.63 2.33
C ASN A 169 3.94 -22.37 2.67
N LEU A 170 3.61 -22.53 3.94
CA LEU A 170 2.26 -22.24 4.43
C LEU A 170 1.84 -20.76 4.22
N PRO A 171 2.70 -19.74 4.45
CA PRO A 171 2.34 -18.35 4.14
C PRO A 171 2.04 -18.11 2.66
N ASP A 172 2.73 -18.82 1.76
CA ASP A 172 2.47 -18.73 0.31
C ASP A 172 1.10 -19.34 -0.02
N ALA A 173 0.74 -20.46 0.62
CA ALA A 173 -0.58 -21.08 0.49
C ALA A 173 -1.70 -20.15 1.00
N VAL A 174 -1.45 -19.44 2.11
CA VAL A 174 -2.38 -18.45 2.68
C VAL A 174 -2.54 -17.26 1.76
N HIS A 175 -1.44 -16.67 1.29
CA HIS A 175 -1.48 -15.57 0.33
C HIS A 175 -2.26 -15.97 -0.94
N PHE A 176 -1.97 -17.14 -1.49
CA PHE A 176 -2.67 -17.65 -2.67
C PHE A 176 -4.17 -17.88 -2.43
N SER A 177 -4.54 -18.47 -1.29
CA SER A 177 -5.95 -18.73 -0.93
C SER A 177 -6.74 -17.43 -0.74
N ILE A 178 -6.12 -16.38 -0.18
CA ILE A 178 -6.71 -15.05 -0.05
C ILE A 178 -7.01 -14.48 -1.45
N VAL A 179 -6.06 -14.56 -2.37
CA VAL A 179 -6.23 -14.10 -3.77
C VAL A 179 -7.41 -14.82 -4.43
N CYS A 180 -7.53 -16.15 -4.26
CA CYS A 180 -8.65 -16.93 -4.80
C CYS A 180 -10.00 -16.56 -4.19
N ILE A 181 -10.08 -16.36 -2.87
CA ILE A 181 -11.33 -15.96 -2.19
C ILE A 181 -11.77 -14.55 -2.60
N LEU A 182 -10.82 -13.64 -2.82
CA LEU A 182 -11.09 -12.31 -3.36
C LEU A 182 -11.44 -12.31 -4.85
N SER A 183 -11.63 -13.50 -5.46
CA SER A 183 -11.93 -13.68 -6.88
C SER A 183 -10.88 -13.05 -7.81
N MET A 184 -9.65 -12.85 -7.32
CA MET A 184 -8.53 -12.40 -8.12
C MET A 184 -7.85 -13.61 -8.77
N SER A 185 -7.55 -13.52 -10.06
CA SER A 185 -6.73 -14.54 -10.72
C SER A 185 -5.25 -14.25 -10.53
N THR A 186 -4.46 -15.30 -10.29
CA THR A 186 -3.01 -15.21 -10.37
C THR A 186 -2.62 -15.13 -11.83
N GLY A 187 -2.52 -13.91 -12.36
CA GLY A 187 -1.99 -13.68 -13.70
C GLY A 187 -0.52 -14.11 -13.84
N PRO A 188 0.10 -13.88 -15.01
CA PRO A 188 1.49 -14.24 -15.29
C PRO A 188 2.50 -13.69 -14.27
N PHE A 189 2.14 -12.63 -13.55
CA PHE A 189 2.97 -11.99 -12.54
C PHE A 189 3.19 -12.82 -11.28
N TYR A 190 2.22 -13.67 -10.91
CA TYR A 190 2.35 -14.50 -9.70
C TYR A 190 2.88 -15.89 -10.00
N GLY A 191 2.64 -16.44 -11.20
CA GLY A 191 3.14 -17.76 -11.61
C GLY A 191 2.75 -18.94 -10.70
N MET A 192 1.92 -18.70 -9.68
CA MET A 192 1.46 -19.68 -8.71
C MET A 192 0.23 -20.40 -9.26
N GLN A 193 0.35 -21.72 -9.33
CA GLN A 193 -0.72 -22.62 -9.78
C GLN A 193 -0.71 -23.87 -8.90
N ALA A 194 -1.90 -24.42 -8.63
CA ALA A 194 -2.03 -25.73 -8.00
C ALA A 194 -1.80 -26.81 -9.06
N GLU A 195 -0.77 -27.62 -8.88
CA GLU A 195 -0.44 -28.71 -9.80
C GLU A 195 -1.34 -29.92 -9.52
N SER A 196 -1.62 -30.18 -8.24
CA SER A 196 -2.42 -31.32 -7.82
C SER A 196 -3.90 -31.17 -8.23
N VAL A 197 -4.53 -32.27 -8.67
CA VAL A 197 -5.97 -32.29 -9.01
C VAL A 197 -6.81 -31.90 -7.78
N ALA A 198 -6.42 -32.39 -6.59
CA ALA A 198 -7.05 -32.05 -5.33
C ALA A 198 -6.86 -30.57 -4.95
N GLY A 199 -5.68 -29.99 -5.20
CA GLY A 199 -5.41 -28.57 -5.02
C GLY A 199 -6.28 -27.71 -5.93
N ARG A 200 -6.38 -28.06 -7.22
CA ARG A 200 -7.29 -27.37 -8.16
C ARG A 200 -8.75 -27.42 -7.72
N ALA A 201 -9.21 -28.56 -7.24
CA ALA A 201 -10.57 -28.69 -6.69
C ALA A 201 -10.78 -27.80 -5.45
N THR A 202 -9.79 -27.75 -4.56
CA THR A 202 -9.80 -26.88 -3.36
C THR A 202 -9.87 -25.40 -3.74
N VAL A 203 -9.10 -24.98 -4.75
CA VAL A 203 -9.12 -23.61 -5.27
C VAL A 203 -10.48 -23.24 -5.86
N CYS A 204 -11.08 -24.13 -6.66
CA CYS A 204 -12.42 -23.91 -7.21
C CYS A 204 -13.47 -23.76 -6.09
N ALA A 205 -13.38 -24.58 -5.04
CA ALA A 205 -14.28 -24.49 -3.89
C ALA A 205 -14.09 -23.17 -3.12
N LEU A 206 -12.84 -22.74 -2.89
CA LEU A 206 -12.52 -21.47 -2.24
C LEU A 206 -13.05 -20.28 -3.04
N MET A 207 -12.92 -20.32 -4.36
CA MET A 207 -13.42 -19.27 -5.25
C MET A 207 -14.95 -19.19 -5.26
N ALA A 208 -15.64 -20.35 -5.31
CA ALA A 208 -17.10 -20.41 -5.22
C ALA A 208 -17.61 -19.89 -3.87
N PHE A 209 -16.94 -20.27 -2.78
CA PHE A 209 -17.29 -19.79 -1.44
C PHE A 209 -17.05 -18.28 -1.30
N GLY A 210 -15.92 -17.77 -1.80
CA GLY A 210 -15.60 -16.34 -1.82
C GLY A 210 -16.65 -15.50 -2.55
N MET A 211 -17.10 -15.95 -3.73
CA MET A 211 -18.18 -15.29 -4.47
C MET A 211 -19.53 -15.34 -3.76
N THR A 212 -19.81 -16.38 -2.97
CA THR A 212 -21.07 -16.47 -2.20
C THR A 212 -21.08 -15.51 -1.01
N PHE A 213 -19.89 -15.11 -0.57
CA PHE A 213 -19.70 -14.29 0.61
C PHE A 213 -19.62 -12.78 0.33
N MET A 214 -19.16 -12.39 -0.87
CA MET A 214 -19.19 -11.00 -1.35
C MET A 214 -20.59 -10.58 -1.80
#